data_AF-A0AAP0R1W3-F1
#
_entry.id   AF-A0AAP0R1W3-F1
#
_cell.length_a   1.000
_cell.length_b   1.000
_cell.length_c   1.000
_cell.angle_alpha   90.00
_cell.angle_beta   90.00
_cell.angle_gamma   90.00
#
_symmetry.space_group_name_H-M   'P 1'
#
loop_
_entity.id
_entity.type
_entity.pdbx_description
1 polymer ?
#
loop_
_entity_poly.entity_id
_entity_poly.type
_entity_poly.pdbx_seq_one_letter_code
_entity_poly.pdbx_strand_id
1 'polypeptide(L)'
;MMAEVIVTYFLARGTCLGFAAKFLVAVFFGWQALAVIFVQGSFLTLSQVEHPMEFSQAALLVLCITYCFFFPSQARMHKHTKHKHAHPLSYISQSPSPAPSPADPADDWNSYNSTGVFNVRTFGAIGDGITDDTEAFKATWDTACQVEESAVLLVPYGYSFMIQSTIFTGPCQSELVFQIDGTLLPPDGPDSWPQNKSRHQWLVFYRIDGMALQGGGLIYGRGEKWWDLPCKPHKQYLDSVSKFLMQAIRFFMSSNLTVQGLKIKNSPQFHFRFDNCRNVHIESIYITAPALSPNTDGIHIEHTNNVKIYNSVISNGDDCVSIGSGCYDVDIKNITCGPSHGISIGSLGNHNSRACVSNITVRDSVIKRSDNGVRIKTWQGGFGAVSGVTFSNIYMDNVKNPLIVDQFYCLTKGCANQTSAVFVSDILYSNIKGTYDVRSPPMHFACSDSVPCTNLTLSEVELLPAQGDVVLDPYCWNAYGDLQTLTIPPVSCLLEGIPNSLLKKDMDYC
;
A
#
# COMPACT_ATOMS: atom_id res chain seq x y z
N MET A 1 -10.52 64.12 11.43
CA MET A 1 -11.49 63.05 11.09
C MET A 1 -10.78 61.73 11.26
N MET A 2 -11.39 60.81 12.01
CA MET A 2 -10.75 59.61 12.55
C MET A 2 -10.36 58.63 11.43
N ALA A 3 -9.14 58.10 11.50
CA ALA A 3 -8.75 56.90 10.77
C ALA A 3 -9.06 55.69 11.66
N GLU A 4 -10.01 54.84 11.24
CA GLU A 4 -10.22 53.54 11.88
C GLU A 4 -9.12 52.58 11.44
N VAL A 5 -8.35 52.08 12.39
CA VAL A 5 -7.41 50.97 12.18
C VAL A 5 -8.16 49.68 12.48
N ILE A 6 -8.54 48.93 11.44
CA ILE A 6 -9.12 47.59 11.60
C ILE A 6 -7.98 46.57 11.61
N VAL A 7 -7.75 45.91 12.74
CA VAL A 7 -6.82 44.77 12.85
C VAL A 7 -7.64 43.49 12.86
N THR A 8 -7.57 42.70 11.78
CA THR A 8 -8.24 41.40 11.70
C THR A 8 -7.27 40.28 12.06
N TYR A 9 -7.57 39.52 13.12
CA TYR A 9 -6.82 38.33 13.53
C TYR A 9 -7.43 37.07 12.89
N PHE A 10 -6.65 36.33 12.11
CA PHE A 10 -6.98 34.94 11.75
C PHE A 10 -6.13 33.99 12.58
N LEU A 11 -6.75 33.26 13.51
CA LEU A 11 -6.13 32.13 14.20
C LEU A 11 -6.18 30.90 13.27
N ALA A 12 -5.04 30.56 12.66
CA ALA A 12 -4.85 29.26 12.05
C ALA A 12 -4.66 28.21 13.15
N ARG A 13 -5.54 27.19 13.18
CA ARG A 13 -5.33 26.00 14.00
C ARG A 13 -4.09 25.26 13.51
N GLY A 14 -3.05 25.29 14.34
CA GLY A 14 -1.95 24.33 14.47
C GLY A 14 -1.44 23.65 13.20
N THR A 15 -0.53 24.29 12.49
CA THR A 15 0.40 23.64 11.56
C THR A 15 1.81 23.72 12.12
N CYS A 16 2.49 22.58 12.20
CA CYS A 16 3.92 22.48 12.47
C CYS A 16 4.72 23.16 11.36
N LEU A 17 5.17 24.40 11.57
CA LEU A 17 6.41 24.92 11.01
C LEU A 17 6.96 25.99 11.96
N GLY A 18 8.22 25.83 12.33
CA GLY A 18 8.95 26.76 13.18
C GLY A 18 8.94 28.17 12.59
N PHE A 19 8.69 29.13 13.48
CA PHE A 19 9.05 30.54 13.41
C PHE A 19 9.16 31.21 12.03
N ALA A 20 8.08 31.90 11.63
CA ALA A 20 8.09 33.34 11.37
C ALA A 20 6.65 33.80 11.07
N ALA A 21 6.00 34.46 12.03
CA ALA A 21 4.70 35.11 11.78
C ALA A 21 4.92 36.35 10.89
N LYS A 22 4.24 36.42 9.75
CA LYS A 22 4.18 37.63 8.92
C LYS A 22 2.93 38.42 9.26
N PHE A 23 3.08 39.72 9.51
CA PHE A 23 1.96 40.64 9.73
C PHE A 23 1.67 41.41 8.44
N LEU A 24 0.39 41.56 8.10
CA LEU A 24 -0.08 42.46 7.05
C LEU A 24 -0.83 43.59 7.74
N VAL A 25 -0.37 44.83 7.57
CA VAL A 25 -1.09 46.02 8.03
C VAL A 25 -1.54 46.78 6.79
N ALA A 26 -2.85 46.84 6.54
CA ALA A 26 -3.42 47.69 5.52
C ALA A 26 -3.78 49.04 6.14
N VAL A 27 -3.22 50.13 5.63
CA VAL A 27 -3.60 51.50 6.00
C VAL A 27 -4.31 52.12 4.82
N PHE A 28 -5.57 52.50 4.99
CA PHE A 28 -6.39 53.08 3.92
C PHE A 28 -6.31 54.61 3.92
N PHE A 29 -5.94 55.18 2.77
CA PHE A 29 -6.10 56.61 2.48
C PHE A 29 -6.80 56.78 1.13
N GLY A 30 -8.13 56.91 1.14
CA GLY A 30 -8.91 57.14 -0.08
C GLY A 30 -8.83 56.01 -1.12
N TRP A 31 -9.29 56.29 -2.34
CA TRP A 31 -9.55 55.32 -3.41
C TRP A 31 -8.30 54.86 -4.19
N GLN A 32 -7.18 54.60 -3.50
CA GLN A 32 -6.03 53.88 -4.07
C GLN A 32 -5.39 52.99 -2.99
N ALA A 33 -5.16 51.71 -3.32
CA ALA A 33 -4.48 50.75 -2.45
C ALA A 33 -2.99 50.67 -2.82
N LEU A 34 -2.10 50.92 -1.86
CA LEU A 34 -0.67 50.65 -1.97
C LEU A 34 -0.32 49.52 -1.01
N ALA A 35 0.09 48.36 -1.54
CA ALA A 35 0.64 47.27 -0.74
C ALA A 35 2.11 47.57 -0.45
N VAL A 36 2.46 47.79 0.82
CA VAL A 36 3.86 47.92 1.26
C VAL A 36 4.27 46.62 1.93
N ILE A 37 5.21 45.89 1.33
CA ILE A 37 5.82 44.70 1.92
C ILE A 37 7.12 45.14 2.59
N PHE A 38 7.22 45.00 3.91
CA PHE A 38 8.50 45.14 4.61
C PHE A 38 9.27 43.82 4.58
N VAL A 39 10.45 43.82 3.96
CA VAL A 39 11.47 42.77 4.10
C VAL A 39 12.71 43.41 4.71
N GLN A 40 13.21 42.83 5.80
CA GLN A 40 14.39 43.28 6.49
C GLN A 40 15.64 42.86 5.67
N GLY A 41 16.39 43.82 5.13
CA GLY A 41 17.77 43.62 4.67
C GLY A 41 18.05 43.86 3.18
N SER A 42 18.83 44.90 2.92
CA SER A 42 19.71 45.15 1.75
C SER A 42 19.11 45.74 0.46
N PHE A 43 19.59 46.95 0.15
CA PHE A 43 19.40 47.70 -1.08
C PHE A 43 20.15 47.05 -2.27
N LEU A 44 19.49 46.99 -3.43
CA LEU A 44 20.14 46.89 -4.74
C LEU A 44 19.42 47.81 -5.73
N THR A 45 20.18 48.76 -6.27
CA THR A 45 19.80 49.69 -7.33
C THR A 45 19.67 48.97 -8.67
N LEU A 46 18.55 49.16 -9.39
CA LEU A 46 18.36 48.69 -10.77
C LEU A 46 18.50 49.86 -11.74
N SER A 47 19.48 49.75 -12.64
CA SER A 47 19.72 50.62 -13.79
C SER A 47 18.72 50.33 -14.92
N GLN A 48 18.31 51.40 -15.61
CA GLN A 48 17.41 51.42 -16.75
C GLN A 48 17.91 50.59 -17.95
N VAL A 49 16.97 49.91 -18.63
CA VAL A 49 17.01 49.69 -20.08
C VAL A 49 15.58 49.89 -20.61
N GLU A 50 15.46 50.72 -21.65
CA GLU A 50 14.22 51.19 -22.28
C GLU A 50 13.77 50.33 -23.48
N HIS A 51 12.43 50.37 -23.74
CA HIS A 51 11.68 50.13 -25.00
C HIS A 51 11.17 48.70 -25.36
N PRO A 52 10.06 48.58 -26.15
CA PRO A 52 8.67 48.92 -25.79
C PRO A 52 7.66 47.77 -26.05
N MET A 53 6.42 48.00 -25.59
CA MET A 53 5.23 47.12 -25.59
C MET A 53 4.75 46.62 -26.96
N GLU A 54 4.31 45.36 -27.00
CA GLU A 54 3.20 44.91 -27.87
C GLU A 54 1.94 44.67 -27.03
N PHE A 55 0.87 45.37 -27.42
CA PHE A 55 -0.48 45.28 -26.91
C PHE A 55 -1.26 44.24 -27.71
N SER A 56 -1.64 43.11 -27.10
CA SER A 56 -2.91 42.40 -27.39
C SER A 56 -3.00 41.13 -26.54
N GLN A 57 -3.89 41.11 -25.54
CA GLN A 57 -4.59 39.93 -24.99
C GLN A 57 -5.27 40.20 -23.62
N ALA A 58 -5.19 41.43 -23.08
CA ALA A 58 -5.88 41.80 -21.85
C ALA A 58 -7.35 42.29 -22.04
N ALA A 59 -7.88 42.27 -23.27
CA ALA A 59 -9.23 42.78 -23.56
C ALA A 59 -10.34 41.70 -23.58
N LEU A 60 -10.03 40.42 -23.35
CA LEU A 60 -11.04 39.34 -23.37
C LEU A 60 -11.55 38.91 -21.99
N LEU A 61 -11.01 39.44 -20.89
CA LEU A 61 -11.40 39.03 -19.53
C LEU A 61 -12.51 39.91 -18.89
N VAL A 62 -12.89 41.02 -19.52
CA VAL A 62 -13.85 41.99 -18.94
C VAL A 62 -15.28 41.81 -19.48
N LEU A 63 -15.50 40.90 -20.44
CA LEU A 63 -16.82 40.65 -21.05
C LEU A 63 -17.51 39.34 -20.62
N CYS A 64 -16.89 38.53 -19.75
CA CYS A 64 -17.49 37.27 -19.25
C CYS A 64 -17.99 37.32 -17.80
N ILE A 65 -17.83 38.43 -17.07
CA ILE A 65 -18.22 38.52 -15.64
C ILE A 65 -19.58 39.22 -15.44
N THR A 66 -20.24 39.70 -16.50
CA THR A 66 -21.54 40.38 -16.41
C THR A 66 -22.74 39.58 -16.91
N TYR A 67 -22.59 38.29 -17.26
CA TYR A 67 -23.67 37.46 -17.82
C TYR A 67 -24.18 36.29 -16.92
N CYS A 68 -23.78 36.22 -15.64
CA CYS A 68 -24.24 35.17 -14.72
C CYS A 68 -25.23 35.63 -13.63
N PHE A 69 -25.67 36.87 -13.65
CA PHE A 69 -26.77 37.34 -12.81
C PHE A 69 -27.90 37.76 -13.72
N PHE A 70 -28.91 36.89 -13.90
CA PHE A 70 -30.30 37.15 -14.32
C PHE A 70 -30.83 35.96 -15.14
N PHE A 71 -31.33 34.91 -14.48
CA PHE A 71 -32.55 34.19 -14.92
C PHE A 71 -33.21 33.50 -13.70
N PRO A 72 -34.56 33.50 -13.62
CA PRO A 72 -35.31 33.13 -12.43
C PRO A 72 -35.62 31.62 -12.36
N SER A 73 -35.82 31.16 -11.14
CA SER A 73 -36.27 29.83 -10.76
C SER A 73 -37.70 29.51 -11.26
N GLN A 74 -37.87 28.40 -11.96
CA GLN A 74 -39.18 27.75 -12.12
C GLN A 74 -39.26 26.51 -11.24
N ALA A 75 -39.99 26.63 -10.14
CA ALA A 75 -40.43 25.52 -9.31
C ALA A 75 -41.66 24.86 -9.97
N ARG A 76 -41.59 23.55 -10.21
CA ARG A 76 -42.74 22.74 -10.66
C ARG A 76 -43.29 21.95 -9.46
N MET A 77 -44.45 22.37 -8.97
CA MET A 77 -45.24 21.64 -7.97
C MET A 77 -45.83 20.38 -8.58
N HIS A 78 -45.60 19.22 -7.94
CA HIS A 78 -46.46 18.05 -8.08
C HIS A 78 -47.29 17.87 -6.82
N LYS A 79 -48.61 18.07 -6.95
CA LYS A 79 -49.64 17.65 -5.99
C LYS A 79 -49.96 16.17 -6.25
N HIS A 80 -49.93 15.34 -5.21
CA HIS A 80 -50.76 14.13 -5.16
C HIS A 80 -51.45 14.00 -3.80
N THR A 81 -52.69 13.55 -3.92
CA THR A 81 -53.82 13.62 -2.99
C THR A 81 -53.77 12.58 -1.88
N LYS A 82 -54.17 12.99 -0.67
CA LYS A 82 -54.43 12.11 0.48
C LYS A 82 -55.75 11.35 0.29
N HIS A 83 -55.71 10.03 0.40
CA HIS A 83 -56.89 9.23 0.76
C HIS A 83 -56.80 8.81 2.23
N LYS A 84 -57.87 9.11 2.97
CA LYS A 84 -58.12 8.68 4.35
C LYS A 84 -58.75 7.28 4.32
N HIS A 85 -58.23 6.36 5.12
CA HIS A 85 -59.03 5.24 5.65
C HIS A 85 -58.83 5.15 7.16
N ALA A 86 -59.94 4.97 7.86
CA ALA A 86 -60.09 4.99 9.30
C ALA A 86 -59.65 3.67 9.96
N HIS A 87 -59.23 3.77 11.22
CA HIS A 87 -58.84 2.68 12.12
C HIS A 87 -60.00 1.71 12.43
N PRO A 88 -59.64 0.50 12.92
CA PRO A 88 -60.14 0.08 14.23
C PRO A 88 -59.04 -0.20 15.25
N LEU A 89 -59.44 -0.09 16.51
CA LEU A 89 -58.69 -0.16 17.75
C LEU A 89 -58.12 -1.55 18.12
N SER A 90 -56.88 -1.50 18.59
CA SER A 90 -56.34 -2.07 19.84
C SER A 90 -56.10 -3.58 19.98
N TYR A 91 -54.81 -3.94 20.20
CA TYR A 91 -54.39 -4.79 21.32
C TYR A 91 -53.01 -4.31 21.80
N ILE A 92 -52.90 -4.07 23.11
CA ILE A 92 -51.69 -3.64 23.81
C ILE A 92 -50.71 -4.81 23.84
N SER A 93 -49.55 -4.67 23.19
CA SER A 93 -48.42 -5.59 23.33
C SER A 93 -47.56 -5.15 24.51
N GLN A 94 -47.32 -6.04 25.46
CA GLN A 94 -46.47 -5.80 26.63
C GLN A 94 -45.02 -5.50 26.22
N SER A 95 -44.32 -4.76 27.09
CA SER A 95 -42.90 -4.44 26.98
C SER A 95 -42.03 -5.70 26.96
N PRO A 96 -40.95 -5.75 26.16
CA PRO A 96 -40.04 -6.90 26.16
C PRO A 96 -39.33 -7.04 27.51
N SER A 97 -39.16 -8.29 27.96
CA SER A 97 -38.48 -8.63 29.20
C SER A 97 -37.03 -8.11 29.22
N PRO A 98 -36.50 -7.72 30.39
CA PRO A 98 -35.09 -7.34 30.52
C PRO A 98 -34.15 -8.46 30.10
N ALA A 99 -33.01 -8.11 29.52
CA ALA A 99 -31.94 -9.05 29.20
C ALA A 99 -31.52 -9.83 30.46
N PRO A 100 -31.23 -11.15 30.34
CA PRO A 100 -30.75 -11.93 31.47
C PRO A 100 -29.43 -11.36 32.00
N SER A 101 -29.30 -11.32 33.32
CA SER A 101 -28.08 -10.93 34.02
C SER A 101 -26.88 -11.80 33.58
N PRO A 102 -25.64 -11.27 33.61
CA PRO A 102 -24.45 -12.05 33.32
C PRO A 102 -24.41 -13.29 34.20
N ALA A 103 -24.11 -14.45 33.61
CA ALA A 103 -23.84 -15.65 34.39
C ALA A 103 -22.57 -15.43 35.23
N ASP A 104 -22.64 -15.81 36.51
CA ASP A 104 -21.47 -15.82 37.39
C ASP A 104 -20.35 -16.70 36.78
N PRO A 105 -19.06 -16.34 36.97
CA PRO A 105 -17.95 -17.11 36.43
C PRO A 105 -17.92 -18.48 37.12
N ALA A 106 -18.12 -19.53 36.33
CA ALA A 106 -17.86 -20.89 36.79
C ALA A 106 -16.35 -21.10 36.91
N ASP A 107 -15.88 -21.29 38.15
CA ASP A 107 -14.58 -21.89 38.45
C ASP A 107 -14.58 -23.34 37.92
N ASP A 108 -14.27 -23.53 36.64
CA ASP A 108 -13.93 -24.83 36.09
C ASP A 108 -12.70 -24.72 35.19
N TRP A 109 -11.53 -24.72 35.82
CA TRP A 109 -10.23 -24.71 35.15
C TRP A 109 -9.85 -26.06 34.51
N ASN A 110 -10.68 -27.11 34.61
CA ASN A 110 -10.31 -28.47 34.22
C ASN A 110 -11.13 -29.08 33.06
N SER A 111 -12.06 -28.35 32.45
CA SER A 111 -12.86 -28.84 31.31
C SER A 111 -12.24 -28.54 29.92
N TYR A 112 -11.15 -27.78 29.83
CA TYR A 112 -10.61 -27.28 28.54
C TYR A 112 -9.93 -28.34 27.66
N ASN A 113 -9.71 -29.55 28.18
CA ASN A 113 -8.83 -30.56 27.57
C ASN A 113 -9.50 -31.56 26.62
N SER A 114 -10.81 -31.48 26.36
CA SER A 114 -11.50 -32.51 25.57
C SER A 114 -11.48 -32.28 24.05
N THR A 115 -11.22 -31.06 23.55
CA THR A 115 -11.41 -30.74 22.12
C THR A 115 -10.26 -29.99 21.46
N GLY A 116 -9.24 -29.55 22.21
CA GLY A 116 -8.12 -28.75 21.67
C GLY A 116 -8.53 -27.36 21.16
N VAL A 117 -9.77 -26.92 21.39
CA VAL A 117 -10.29 -25.63 20.93
C VAL A 117 -10.35 -24.63 22.08
N PHE A 118 -9.64 -23.52 21.90
CA PHE A 118 -9.53 -22.40 22.84
C PHE A 118 -10.30 -21.20 22.26
N ASN A 119 -11.55 -21.04 22.67
CA ASN A 119 -12.39 -19.93 22.21
C ASN A 119 -12.07 -18.66 22.99
N VAL A 120 -11.70 -17.57 22.30
CA VAL A 120 -11.30 -16.31 22.97
C VAL A 120 -12.36 -15.76 23.94
N ARG A 121 -13.64 -16.09 23.74
CA ARG A 121 -14.72 -15.68 24.65
C ARG A 121 -14.69 -16.41 26.00
N THR A 122 -14.20 -17.64 26.07
CA THR A 122 -14.04 -18.36 27.35
C THR A 122 -12.91 -17.76 28.18
N PHE A 123 -11.99 -17.03 27.54
CA PHE A 123 -10.92 -16.26 28.17
C PHE A 123 -11.32 -14.80 28.45
N GLY A 124 -12.62 -14.47 28.36
CA GLY A 124 -13.15 -13.17 28.75
C GLY A 124 -13.27 -12.13 27.64
N ALA A 125 -13.02 -12.49 26.38
CA ALA A 125 -13.25 -11.57 25.27
C ALA A 125 -14.75 -11.27 25.10
N ILE A 126 -15.11 -9.99 24.99
CA ILE A 126 -16.50 -9.53 24.85
C ILE A 126 -16.96 -9.66 23.40
N GLY A 127 -16.15 -9.22 22.44
CA GLY A 127 -16.49 -9.35 21.02
C GLY A 127 -17.55 -8.37 20.51
N ASP A 128 -17.62 -7.17 21.09
CA ASP A 128 -18.53 -6.07 20.71
C ASP A 128 -17.94 -5.05 19.72
N GLY A 129 -16.65 -5.18 19.38
CA GLY A 129 -15.90 -4.32 18.46
C GLY A 129 -15.46 -2.99 19.07
N ILE A 130 -15.62 -2.82 20.39
CA ILE A 130 -15.36 -1.58 21.12
C ILE A 130 -14.46 -1.85 22.33
N THR A 131 -14.79 -2.88 23.12
CA THR A 131 -14.03 -3.27 24.31
C THR A 131 -12.68 -3.84 23.92
N ASP A 132 -11.65 -3.51 24.69
CA ASP A 132 -10.30 -4.04 24.48
C ASP A 132 -10.22 -5.51 24.89
N ASP A 133 -10.21 -6.39 23.89
CA ASP A 133 -10.15 -7.84 24.05
C ASP A 133 -8.69 -8.37 24.04
N THR A 134 -7.68 -7.49 24.04
CA THR A 134 -6.27 -7.88 23.86
C THR A 134 -5.77 -8.89 24.89
N GLU A 135 -6.10 -8.70 26.16
CA GLU A 135 -5.62 -9.60 27.22
C GLU A 135 -6.29 -10.98 27.17
N ALA A 136 -7.56 -11.05 26.76
CA ALA A 136 -8.23 -12.33 26.52
C ALA A 136 -7.56 -13.10 25.37
N PHE A 137 -7.20 -12.42 24.28
CA PHE A 137 -6.46 -13.03 23.16
C PHE A 137 -5.08 -13.51 23.57
N LYS A 138 -4.33 -12.73 24.38
CA LYS A 138 -3.03 -13.16 24.90
C LYS A 138 -3.14 -14.36 25.82
N ALA A 139 -4.10 -14.36 26.75
CA ALA A 139 -4.33 -15.50 27.63
C ALA A 139 -4.72 -16.76 26.84
N THR A 140 -5.56 -16.61 25.82
CA THR A 140 -5.94 -17.73 24.93
C THR A 140 -4.73 -18.26 24.17
N TRP A 141 -3.91 -17.37 23.60
CA TRP A 141 -2.67 -17.72 22.91
C TRP A 141 -1.71 -18.47 23.82
N ASP A 142 -1.40 -17.89 24.98
CA ASP A 142 -0.44 -18.45 25.93
C ASP A 142 -0.88 -19.83 26.40
N THR A 143 -2.19 -20.05 26.59
CA THR A 143 -2.73 -21.36 26.97
C THR A 143 -2.65 -22.36 25.81
N ALA A 144 -3.10 -21.97 24.61
CA ALA A 144 -3.07 -22.84 23.43
C ALA A 144 -1.64 -23.19 22.98
N CYS A 145 -0.67 -22.31 23.22
CA CYS A 145 0.73 -22.50 22.83
C CYS A 145 1.48 -23.50 23.74
N GLN A 146 0.92 -23.86 24.90
CA GLN A 146 1.53 -24.78 25.87
C GLN A 146 1.03 -26.22 25.76
N VAL A 147 0.01 -26.50 24.95
CA VAL A 147 -0.47 -27.88 24.82
C VAL A 147 0.41 -28.71 23.87
N GLU A 148 0.64 -29.96 24.24
CA GLU A 148 1.49 -30.90 23.48
C GLU A 148 0.79 -31.46 22.23
N GLU A 149 -0.54 -31.38 22.19
CA GLU A 149 -1.36 -31.75 21.03
C GLU A 149 -1.75 -30.50 20.23
N SER A 150 -2.18 -30.69 18.97
CA SER A 150 -2.58 -29.56 18.11
C SER A 150 -3.70 -28.73 18.74
N ALA A 151 -3.54 -27.41 18.69
CA ALA A 151 -4.46 -26.46 19.30
C ALA A 151 -5.12 -25.56 18.26
N VAL A 152 -6.39 -25.23 18.51
CA VAL A 152 -7.15 -24.25 17.73
C VAL A 152 -7.50 -23.07 18.62
N LEU A 153 -6.90 -21.91 18.38
CA LEU A 153 -7.38 -20.64 18.92
C LEU A 153 -8.53 -20.14 18.03
N LEU A 154 -9.74 -20.07 18.58
CA LEU A 154 -10.95 -19.75 17.83
C LEU A 154 -11.43 -18.32 18.11
N VAL A 155 -11.52 -17.52 17.04
CA VAL A 155 -12.24 -16.24 16.98
C VAL A 155 -13.62 -16.49 16.35
N PRO A 156 -14.69 -16.57 17.15
CA PRO A 156 -15.98 -17.07 16.69
C PRO A 156 -16.70 -16.12 15.74
N TYR A 157 -17.44 -16.70 14.80
CA TYR A 157 -18.37 -15.98 13.92
C TYR A 157 -19.41 -15.19 14.72
N GLY A 158 -19.85 -14.06 14.18
CA GLY A 158 -20.88 -13.19 14.78
C GLY A 158 -20.35 -12.19 15.81
N TYR A 159 -19.05 -12.24 16.13
CA TYR A 159 -18.39 -11.32 17.06
C TYR A 159 -17.35 -10.45 16.35
N SER A 160 -17.09 -9.28 16.93
CA SER A 160 -16.04 -8.36 16.49
C SER A 160 -15.12 -8.05 17.66
N PHE A 161 -13.84 -8.30 17.56
CA PHE A 161 -12.91 -8.14 18.68
C PHE A 161 -11.98 -6.97 18.42
N MET A 162 -12.01 -5.96 19.29
CA MET A 162 -11.05 -4.87 19.23
C MET A 162 -9.77 -5.30 19.94
N ILE A 163 -8.67 -5.37 19.20
CA ILE A 163 -7.36 -5.78 19.72
C ILE A 163 -6.38 -4.63 19.50
N GLN A 164 -5.63 -4.26 20.53
CA GLN A 164 -4.53 -3.30 20.42
C GLN A 164 -3.27 -3.95 19.82
N SER A 165 -2.20 -3.18 19.68
CA SER A 165 -0.90 -3.73 19.27
C SER A 165 -0.46 -4.84 20.23
N THR A 166 -0.22 -6.03 19.70
CA THR A 166 0.12 -7.22 20.48
C THR A 166 1.13 -8.10 19.74
N ILE A 167 1.91 -8.86 20.52
CA ILE A 167 2.91 -9.80 20.03
C ILE A 167 2.57 -11.18 20.58
N PHE A 168 2.28 -12.11 19.68
CA PHE A 168 2.08 -13.53 19.93
C PHE A 168 3.43 -14.23 19.71
N THR A 169 3.98 -14.79 20.78
CA THR A 169 5.36 -15.32 20.79
C THR A 169 5.34 -16.84 20.81
N GLY A 170 6.21 -17.45 20.01
CA GLY A 170 6.55 -18.87 20.05
C GLY A 170 7.98 -19.14 20.52
N PRO A 171 8.50 -20.37 20.33
CA PRO A 171 7.79 -21.51 19.71
C PRO A 171 6.67 -22.04 20.62
N CYS A 172 5.65 -22.63 20.01
CA CYS A 172 4.62 -23.38 20.72
C CYS A 172 5.04 -24.86 20.82
N GLN A 173 4.44 -25.59 21.78
CA GLN A 173 4.73 -27.02 21.98
C GLN A 173 4.23 -27.89 20.82
N SER A 174 3.20 -27.44 20.11
CA SER A 174 2.58 -28.13 18.98
C SER A 174 2.19 -27.14 17.87
N GLU A 175 1.74 -27.67 16.74
CA GLU A 175 1.17 -26.86 15.66
C GLU A 175 -0.11 -26.14 16.13
N LEU A 176 -0.13 -24.83 15.88
CA LEU A 176 -1.23 -23.96 16.29
C LEU A 176 -2.05 -23.48 15.09
N VAL A 177 -3.36 -23.64 15.17
CA VAL A 177 -4.32 -23.07 14.24
C VAL A 177 -4.96 -21.83 14.88
N PHE A 178 -4.74 -20.67 14.29
CA PHE A 178 -5.43 -19.43 14.65
C PHE A 178 -6.61 -19.23 13.69
N GLN A 179 -7.78 -19.73 14.11
CA GLN A 179 -9.01 -19.76 13.34
C GLN A 179 -9.80 -18.45 13.51
N ILE A 180 -9.93 -17.68 12.43
CA ILE A 180 -10.68 -16.43 12.39
C ILE A 180 -11.95 -16.60 11.58
N ASP A 181 -13.07 -16.77 12.27
CA ASP A 181 -14.42 -16.78 11.69
C ASP A 181 -15.18 -15.47 11.95
N GLY A 182 -14.81 -14.76 13.02
CA GLY A 182 -15.33 -13.44 13.38
C GLY A 182 -14.62 -12.28 12.68
N THR A 183 -14.67 -11.11 13.31
CA THR A 183 -13.94 -9.92 12.86
C THR A 183 -12.88 -9.51 13.88
N LEU A 184 -11.67 -9.23 13.41
CA LEU A 184 -10.63 -8.55 14.19
C LEU A 184 -10.47 -7.13 13.68
N LEU A 185 -10.32 -6.17 14.60
CA LEU A 185 -10.13 -4.76 14.26
C LEU A 185 -9.29 -4.05 15.33
N PRO A 186 -8.50 -3.03 14.98
CA PRO A 186 -7.75 -2.27 15.95
C PRO A 186 -8.58 -1.07 16.48
N PRO A 187 -8.02 -0.24 17.39
CA PRO A 187 -8.61 1.06 17.70
C PRO A 187 -8.87 1.90 16.44
N ASP A 188 -9.71 2.93 16.54
CA ASP A 188 -10.15 3.68 15.35
C ASP A 188 -9.32 4.95 15.12
N GLY A 189 -8.25 4.80 14.32
CA GLY A 189 -7.30 5.85 13.96
C GLY A 189 -6.23 6.19 15.00
N PRO A 190 -5.16 6.89 14.60
CA PRO A 190 -3.93 7.11 15.38
C PRO A 190 -4.13 7.72 16.77
N ASP A 191 -5.12 8.61 16.93
CA ASP A 191 -5.41 9.28 18.20
C ASP A 191 -5.99 8.32 19.25
N SER A 192 -6.61 7.23 18.80
CA SER A 192 -7.20 6.20 19.66
C SER A 192 -6.16 5.17 20.13
N TRP A 193 -4.92 5.21 19.62
CA TRP A 193 -3.87 4.28 20.04
C TRP A 193 -3.25 4.69 21.37
N PRO A 194 -3.15 3.77 22.35
CA PRO A 194 -2.45 4.03 23.59
C PRO A 194 -1.01 4.51 23.35
N GLN A 195 -0.56 5.50 24.13
CA GLN A 195 0.76 6.10 23.98
C GLN A 195 1.91 5.11 24.26
N ASN A 196 1.67 4.10 25.08
CA ASN A 196 2.63 3.06 25.47
C ASN A 196 2.63 1.84 24.53
N LYS A 197 1.87 1.86 23.43
CA LYS A 197 1.79 0.77 22.46
C LYS A 197 2.40 1.19 21.13
N SER A 198 2.92 0.21 20.39
CA SER A 198 3.49 0.49 19.07
C SER A 198 2.40 0.97 18.11
N ARG A 199 2.70 2.03 17.37
CA ARG A 199 1.88 2.54 16.25
C ARG A 199 2.39 2.07 14.88
N HIS A 200 3.41 1.20 14.88
CA HIS A 200 4.06 0.72 13.64
C HIS A 200 3.61 -0.69 13.25
N GLN A 201 3.04 -1.44 14.20
CA GLN A 201 2.63 -2.83 13.99
C GLN A 201 1.45 -3.18 14.90
N TRP A 202 0.52 -3.99 14.39
CA TRP A 202 -0.67 -4.40 15.12
C TRP A 202 -0.58 -5.84 15.62
N LEU A 203 -0.76 -6.83 14.76
CA LEU A 203 -0.67 -8.24 15.11
C LEU A 203 0.69 -8.77 14.69
N VAL A 204 1.53 -9.11 15.66
CA VAL A 204 2.87 -9.65 15.41
C VAL A 204 2.94 -11.09 15.88
N PHE A 205 3.38 -11.98 14.99
CA PHE A 205 3.65 -13.38 15.24
C PHE A 205 5.16 -13.59 15.20
N TYR A 206 5.75 -13.87 16.36
CA TYR A 206 7.21 -13.83 16.55
C TYR A 206 7.76 -15.19 16.96
N ARG A 207 8.80 -15.66 16.26
CA ARG A 207 9.50 -16.93 16.53
C ARG A 207 8.59 -18.15 16.60
N ILE A 208 7.63 -18.20 15.68
CA ILE A 208 6.71 -19.31 15.56
C ILE A 208 7.30 -20.36 14.63
N ASP A 209 7.10 -21.63 14.94
CA ASP A 209 7.42 -22.76 14.08
C ASP A 209 6.20 -23.68 14.02
N GLY A 210 5.50 -23.71 12.88
CA GLY A 210 4.29 -24.51 12.70
C GLY A 210 3.01 -23.78 13.13
N MET A 211 2.47 -22.93 12.26
CA MET A 211 1.20 -22.24 12.51
C MET A 211 0.38 -22.03 11.24
N ALA A 212 -0.94 -22.20 11.36
CA ALA A 212 -1.92 -21.79 10.37
C ALA A 212 -2.74 -20.59 10.85
N LEU A 213 -2.71 -19.47 10.13
CA LEU A 213 -3.60 -18.33 10.29
C LEU A 213 -4.71 -18.43 9.23
N GLN A 214 -5.89 -18.88 9.61
CA GLN A 214 -6.91 -19.29 8.65
C GLN A 214 -8.33 -18.89 9.04
N GLY A 215 -9.27 -19.03 8.10
CA GLY A 215 -10.71 -18.89 8.36
C GLY A 215 -11.40 -17.99 7.34
N GLY A 216 -12.73 -17.87 7.44
CA GLY A 216 -13.55 -17.07 6.53
C GLY A 216 -13.82 -15.63 6.99
N GLY A 217 -13.27 -15.28 8.16
CA GLY A 217 -13.49 -14.03 8.86
C GLY A 217 -12.78 -12.82 8.25
N LEU A 218 -12.94 -11.68 8.92
CA LEU A 218 -12.45 -10.38 8.47
C LEU A 218 -11.39 -9.82 9.41
N ILE A 219 -10.24 -9.42 8.87
CA ILE A 219 -9.27 -8.58 9.56
C ILE A 219 -9.38 -7.18 8.99
N TYR A 220 -9.96 -6.25 9.75
CA TYR A 220 -10.24 -4.89 9.32
C TYR A 220 -9.28 -3.89 9.96
N GLY A 221 -8.31 -3.37 9.19
CA GLY A 221 -7.22 -2.53 9.70
C GLY A 221 -7.58 -1.08 10.04
N ARG A 222 -8.79 -0.60 9.70
CA ARG A 222 -9.26 0.79 9.94
C ARG A 222 -8.28 1.87 9.48
N GLY A 223 -7.77 1.74 8.26
CA GLY A 223 -6.76 2.62 7.67
C GLY A 223 -7.22 4.06 7.38
N GLU A 224 -8.51 4.34 7.31
CA GLU A 224 -9.07 5.60 6.83
C GLU A 224 -8.48 6.84 7.55
N LYS A 225 -8.58 6.85 8.88
CA LYS A 225 -8.05 7.95 9.70
C LYS A 225 -6.53 8.07 9.65
N TRP A 226 -5.82 6.99 9.34
CA TRP A 226 -4.38 7.01 9.13
C TRP A 226 -4.02 7.59 7.77
N TRP A 227 -4.90 7.43 6.77
CA TRP A 227 -4.72 7.98 5.43
C TRP A 227 -5.00 9.49 5.36
N ASP A 228 -5.92 9.99 6.18
CA ASP A 228 -6.32 11.40 6.22
C ASP A 228 -5.36 12.32 6.99
N LEU A 229 -4.25 11.80 7.53
CA LEU A 229 -3.29 12.60 8.27
C LEU A 229 -2.67 13.70 7.38
N PRO A 230 -2.65 14.98 7.84
CA PRO A 230 -2.32 16.16 7.01
C PRO A 230 -0.86 16.24 6.54
N CYS A 231 0.00 15.30 6.94
CA CYS A 231 1.41 15.25 6.58
C CYS A 231 1.68 14.37 5.36
N LYS A 232 0.69 13.85 4.64
CA LYS A 232 0.94 13.05 3.43
C LYS A 232 1.09 13.95 2.22
N PRO A 233 2.28 14.18 1.67
CA PRO A 233 2.32 14.57 0.29
C PRO A 233 1.92 13.34 -0.53
N HIS A 234 0.88 13.46 -1.37
CA HIS A 234 0.52 12.47 -2.39
C HIS A 234 1.64 12.20 -3.42
N LYS A 235 2.82 12.76 -3.19
CA LYS A 235 4.09 12.52 -3.87
C LYS A 235 5.18 13.14 -3.00
N GLN A 236 6.19 12.34 -2.61
CA GLN A 236 7.58 12.82 -2.50
C GLN A 236 8.14 13.31 -1.14
N TYR A 237 7.76 12.72 0.01
CA TYR A 237 8.60 12.85 1.22
C TYR A 237 8.40 11.66 2.18
N LEU A 238 9.30 10.67 2.14
CA LEU A 238 9.11 9.36 2.79
C LEU A 238 9.82 9.17 4.15
N ASP A 239 10.60 10.13 4.66
CA ASP A 239 11.45 9.85 5.83
C ASP A 239 10.91 10.28 7.19
N SER A 240 9.88 11.13 7.24
CA SER A 240 9.29 11.59 8.50
C SER A 240 7.84 11.14 8.72
N VAL A 241 7.10 10.80 7.67
CA VAL A 241 5.64 10.51 7.77
C VAL A 241 5.31 9.02 7.60
N SER A 242 6.14 8.29 6.85
CA SER A 242 6.06 6.82 6.78
C SER A 242 6.41 6.13 8.11
N LYS A 243 7.03 6.87 9.04
CA LYS A 243 7.32 6.44 10.42
C LYS A 243 6.08 6.31 11.32
N PHE A 244 4.88 6.53 10.81
CA PHE A 244 3.69 6.54 11.66
C PHE A 244 2.56 5.65 11.16
N LEU A 245 2.79 4.77 10.18
CA LEU A 245 1.73 3.89 9.68
C LEU A 245 1.90 2.48 10.21
N MET A 246 0.78 1.91 10.65
CA MET A 246 0.71 0.61 11.28
C MET A 246 0.59 -0.49 10.24
N GLN A 247 1.50 -1.46 10.28
CA GLN A 247 1.39 -2.71 9.53
C GLN A 247 0.37 -3.62 10.23
N ALA A 248 -0.58 -4.17 9.49
CA ALA A 248 -1.66 -4.94 10.09
C ALA A 248 -1.18 -6.27 10.66
N ILE A 249 -0.53 -7.11 9.84
CA ILE A 249 -0.11 -8.46 10.24
C ILE A 249 1.36 -8.64 9.89
N ARG A 250 2.18 -8.98 10.89
CA ARG A 250 3.61 -9.25 10.70
C ARG A 250 3.97 -10.63 11.26
N PHE A 251 4.56 -11.46 10.41
CA PHE A 251 5.32 -12.63 10.84
C PHE A 251 6.80 -12.27 10.88
N PHE A 252 7.46 -12.56 12.00
CA PHE A 252 8.86 -12.21 12.20
C PHE A 252 9.65 -13.39 12.76
N MET A 253 10.78 -13.71 12.13
CA MET A 253 11.67 -14.81 12.55
C MET A 253 10.93 -16.16 12.69
N SER A 254 9.98 -16.44 11.81
CA SER A 254 9.03 -17.55 11.96
C SER A 254 9.11 -18.52 10.77
N SER A 255 8.84 -19.80 11.01
CA SER A 255 8.94 -20.87 10.01
C SER A 255 7.65 -21.71 9.94
N ASN A 256 7.46 -22.40 8.81
CA ASN A 256 6.35 -23.34 8.60
C ASN A 256 4.99 -22.66 8.83
N LEU A 257 4.73 -21.64 8.03
CA LEU A 257 3.57 -20.77 8.15
C LEU A 257 2.56 -21.04 7.04
N THR A 258 1.29 -21.15 7.40
CA THR A 258 0.16 -21.17 6.45
C THR A 258 -0.76 -19.98 6.72
N VAL A 259 -1.17 -19.27 5.66
CA VAL A 259 -2.21 -18.25 5.72
C VAL A 259 -3.29 -18.59 4.70
N GLN A 260 -4.55 -18.78 5.13
CA GLN A 260 -5.59 -19.31 4.25
C GLN A 260 -6.99 -18.73 4.42
N GLY A 261 -7.64 -18.38 3.31
CA GLY A 261 -9.10 -18.13 3.26
C GLY A 261 -9.59 -16.77 3.79
N LEU A 262 -8.68 -15.97 4.35
CA LEU A 262 -9.01 -14.75 5.08
C LEU A 262 -9.36 -13.56 4.17
N LYS A 263 -10.19 -12.67 4.72
CA LYS A 263 -10.43 -11.34 4.14
C LYS A 263 -9.69 -10.29 4.96
N ILE A 264 -8.90 -9.46 4.29
CA ILE A 264 -8.14 -8.38 4.93
C ILE A 264 -8.52 -7.08 4.25
N LYS A 265 -8.91 -6.08 5.06
CA LYS A 265 -9.46 -4.83 4.56
C LYS A 265 -8.79 -3.63 5.20
N ASN A 266 -8.44 -2.66 4.37
CA ASN A 266 -8.04 -1.31 4.75
C ASN A 266 -6.94 -1.28 5.81
N SER A 267 -5.81 -1.96 5.55
CA SER A 267 -4.63 -1.80 6.40
C SER A 267 -4.09 -0.37 6.31
N PRO A 268 -3.72 0.29 7.42
CA PRO A 268 -3.10 1.63 7.39
C PRO A 268 -1.82 1.71 6.54
N GLN A 269 -1.07 0.59 6.47
CA GLN A 269 0.10 0.38 5.62
C GLN A 269 0.02 -1.04 5.00
N PHE A 270 1.08 -1.84 5.09
CA PHE A 270 1.13 -3.20 4.56
C PHE A 270 0.06 -4.08 5.23
N HIS A 271 -0.62 -4.92 4.46
CA HIS A 271 -1.58 -5.88 4.98
C HIS A 271 -0.85 -7.05 5.64
N PHE A 272 0.06 -7.70 4.90
CA PHE A 272 0.97 -8.70 5.43
C PHE A 272 2.43 -8.29 5.26
N ARG A 273 3.23 -8.56 6.29
CA ARG A 273 4.69 -8.55 6.21
C ARG A 273 5.27 -9.86 6.75
N PHE A 274 6.11 -10.51 5.97
CA PHE A 274 6.95 -11.63 6.40
C PHE A 274 8.39 -11.15 6.40
N ASP A 275 9.02 -11.21 7.56
CA ASP A 275 10.36 -10.72 7.78
C ASP A 275 11.20 -11.81 8.45
N ASN A 276 12.27 -12.22 7.78
CA ASN A 276 13.14 -13.30 8.24
C ASN A 276 12.39 -14.62 8.45
N CYS A 277 11.52 -14.99 7.49
CA CYS A 277 10.68 -16.18 7.58
C CYS A 277 11.13 -17.32 6.65
N ARG A 278 10.65 -18.54 6.89
CA ARG A 278 10.95 -19.70 6.03
C ARG A 278 9.72 -20.60 5.86
N ASN A 279 9.55 -21.18 4.67
CA ASN A 279 8.44 -22.10 4.37
C ASN A 279 7.08 -21.41 4.62
N VAL A 280 6.77 -20.41 3.81
CA VAL A 280 5.54 -19.62 3.91
C VAL A 280 4.59 -20.03 2.80
N HIS A 281 3.37 -20.42 3.15
CA HIS A 281 2.31 -20.75 2.21
C HIS A 281 1.09 -19.85 2.42
N ILE A 282 0.74 -19.08 1.39
CA ILE A 282 -0.39 -18.16 1.37
C ILE A 282 -1.35 -18.62 0.29
N GLU A 283 -2.61 -18.81 0.65
CA GLU A 283 -3.58 -19.49 -0.20
C GLU A 283 -4.96 -18.85 -0.08
N SER A 284 -5.59 -18.55 -1.21
CA SER A 284 -7.00 -18.16 -1.26
C SER A 284 -7.37 -16.96 -0.36
N ILE A 285 -6.52 -15.92 -0.30
CA ILE A 285 -6.81 -14.70 0.48
C ILE A 285 -7.40 -13.58 -0.37
N TYR A 286 -8.16 -12.70 0.28
CA TYR A 286 -8.78 -11.53 -0.33
C TYR A 286 -8.33 -10.24 0.37
N ILE A 287 -7.57 -9.39 -0.32
CA ILE A 287 -7.07 -8.12 0.20
C ILE A 287 -7.72 -6.93 -0.51
N THR A 288 -8.21 -5.97 0.26
CA THR A 288 -8.84 -4.74 -0.27
C THR A 288 -8.40 -3.48 0.47
N ALA A 289 -7.99 -2.47 -0.29
CA ALA A 289 -7.86 -1.08 0.14
C ALA A 289 -8.15 -0.13 -1.05
N PRO A 290 -8.50 1.15 -0.81
CA PRO A 290 -8.73 2.11 -1.90
C PRO A 290 -7.51 2.27 -2.81
N ALA A 291 -7.70 2.50 -4.11
CA ALA A 291 -6.59 2.65 -5.07
C ALA A 291 -5.63 3.82 -4.77
N LEU A 292 -6.06 4.80 -3.97
CA LEU A 292 -5.26 5.96 -3.58
C LEU A 292 -4.77 5.87 -2.12
N SER A 293 -4.98 4.75 -1.43
CA SER A 293 -4.47 4.57 -0.07
C SER A 293 -2.94 4.38 -0.12
N PRO A 294 -2.16 5.23 0.57
CA PRO A 294 -0.72 5.25 0.41
C PRO A 294 -0.05 4.06 1.13
N ASN A 295 0.89 3.41 0.46
CA ASN A 295 1.75 2.35 1.03
C ASN A 295 0.96 1.17 1.59
N THR A 296 -0.17 0.85 0.97
CA THR A 296 -1.05 -0.25 1.41
C THR A 296 -0.70 -1.58 0.77
N ASP A 297 0.58 -1.93 0.70
CA ASP A 297 1.08 -3.15 0.05
C ASP A 297 0.28 -4.39 0.51
N GLY A 298 0.02 -5.31 -0.41
CA GLY A 298 -0.75 -6.51 -0.11
C GLY A 298 0.09 -7.48 0.71
N ILE A 299 1.08 -8.08 0.08
CA ILE A 299 2.02 -9.00 0.73
C ILE A 299 3.44 -8.49 0.55
N HIS A 300 4.10 -8.17 1.65
CA HIS A 300 5.51 -7.82 1.68
C HIS A 300 6.34 -8.98 2.24
N ILE A 301 7.38 -9.39 1.52
CA ILE A 301 8.34 -10.40 2.00
C ILE A 301 9.75 -9.82 1.99
N GLU A 302 10.51 -10.05 3.05
CA GLU A 302 11.90 -9.60 3.19
C GLU A 302 12.69 -10.64 3.99
N HIS A 303 13.92 -10.94 3.59
CA HIS A 303 14.76 -12.02 4.15
C HIS A 303 14.02 -13.36 4.30
N THR A 304 13.09 -13.64 3.38
CA THR A 304 12.12 -14.73 3.53
C THR A 304 12.21 -15.71 2.37
N ASN A 305 12.28 -17.01 2.68
CA ASN A 305 12.67 -18.06 1.73
C ASN A 305 11.67 -19.20 1.64
N ASN A 306 11.59 -19.85 0.47
CA ASN A 306 10.60 -20.89 0.16
C ASN A 306 9.17 -20.40 0.41
N VAL A 307 8.72 -19.49 -0.45
CA VAL A 307 7.44 -18.79 -0.35
C VAL A 307 6.51 -19.22 -1.48
N LYS A 308 5.26 -19.52 -1.15
CA LYS A 308 4.21 -19.89 -2.09
C LYS A 308 3.01 -18.96 -1.91
N ILE A 309 2.62 -18.22 -2.94
CA ILE A 309 1.48 -17.29 -2.88
C ILE A 309 0.50 -17.62 -4.00
N TYR A 310 -0.63 -18.23 -3.65
CA TYR A 310 -1.53 -18.84 -4.62
C TYR A 310 -2.98 -18.35 -4.51
N ASN A 311 -3.68 -18.35 -5.63
CA ASN A 311 -5.15 -18.26 -5.74
C ASN A 311 -5.76 -17.05 -5.02
N SER A 312 -5.04 -15.91 -5.01
CA SER A 312 -5.39 -14.76 -4.17
C SER A 312 -5.81 -13.56 -5.01
N VAL A 313 -6.68 -12.71 -4.44
CA VAL A 313 -7.14 -11.47 -5.09
C VAL A 313 -6.76 -10.29 -4.22
N ILE A 314 -6.01 -9.35 -4.80
CA ILE A 314 -5.42 -8.23 -4.08
C ILE A 314 -5.73 -6.95 -4.84
N SER A 315 -6.34 -5.99 -4.15
CA SER A 315 -6.58 -4.64 -4.64
C SER A 315 -6.25 -3.63 -3.55
N ASN A 316 -5.45 -2.63 -3.87
CA ASN A 316 -4.89 -1.69 -2.91
C ASN A 316 -4.34 -0.44 -3.63
N GLY A 317 -3.72 0.47 -2.88
CA GLY A 317 -3.05 1.66 -3.43
C GLY A 317 -1.52 1.57 -3.51
N ASP A 318 -0.93 0.38 -3.38
CA ASP A 318 0.52 0.19 -3.58
C ASP A 318 0.83 -1.22 -4.14
N ASP A 319 2.02 -1.78 -3.91
CA ASP A 319 2.42 -3.08 -4.47
C ASP A 319 1.43 -4.21 -4.10
N CYS A 320 1.02 -5.00 -5.09
CA CYS A 320 0.21 -6.21 -4.87
C CYS A 320 1.00 -7.22 -4.05
N VAL A 321 2.21 -7.51 -4.52
CA VAL A 321 3.24 -8.27 -3.81
C VAL A 321 4.55 -7.52 -3.99
N SER A 322 5.29 -7.31 -2.90
CA SER A 322 6.60 -6.68 -2.88
C SER A 322 7.65 -7.63 -2.29
N ILE A 323 8.74 -7.85 -3.02
CA ILE A 323 9.81 -8.81 -2.68
C ILE A 323 11.09 -8.02 -2.36
N GLY A 324 11.47 -8.00 -1.09
CA GLY A 324 12.66 -7.33 -0.57
C GLY A 324 13.94 -8.15 -0.71
N SER A 325 15.02 -7.62 -0.12
CA SER A 325 16.33 -8.28 -0.11
C SER A 325 16.31 -9.58 0.70
N GLY A 326 17.20 -10.51 0.35
CA GLY A 326 17.42 -11.77 1.06
C GLY A 326 16.35 -12.83 0.81
N CYS A 327 15.53 -12.67 -0.23
CA CYS A 327 14.48 -13.61 -0.61
C CYS A 327 14.96 -14.55 -1.73
N TYR A 328 14.72 -15.85 -1.56
CA TYR A 328 14.88 -16.83 -2.64
C TYR A 328 13.82 -17.94 -2.59
N ASP A 329 13.63 -18.61 -3.72
CA ASP A 329 12.61 -19.65 -3.92
C ASP A 329 11.19 -19.14 -3.66
N VAL A 330 10.72 -18.20 -4.49
CA VAL A 330 9.38 -17.60 -4.38
C VAL A 330 8.54 -17.99 -5.60
N ASP A 331 7.43 -18.70 -5.40
CA ASP A 331 6.47 -19.08 -6.45
C ASP A 331 5.12 -18.38 -6.20
N ILE A 332 4.75 -17.49 -7.12
CA ILE A 332 3.50 -16.74 -7.12
C ILE A 332 2.66 -17.23 -8.29
N LYS A 333 1.46 -17.75 -8.02
CA LYS A 333 0.63 -18.39 -9.04
C LYS A 333 -0.83 -18.00 -8.91
N ASN A 334 -1.50 -17.76 -10.03
CA ASN A 334 -2.95 -17.57 -10.07
C ASN A 334 -3.42 -16.46 -9.15
N ILE A 335 -2.75 -15.30 -9.21
CA ILE A 335 -3.17 -14.12 -8.46
C ILE A 335 -3.84 -13.10 -9.37
N THR A 336 -4.85 -12.41 -8.84
CA THR A 336 -5.45 -11.25 -9.48
C THR A 336 -5.05 -10.00 -8.72
N CYS A 337 -4.16 -9.19 -9.30
CA CYS A 337 -3.75 -7.91 -8.78
C CYS A 337 -4.54 -6.81 -9.47
N GLY A 338 -5.14 -5.88 -8.73
CA GLY A 338 -5.61 -4.65 -9.36
C GLY A 338 -6.94 -4.06 -8.87
N PRO A 339 -7.00 -2.73 -8.65
CA PRO A 339 -5.91 -1.75 -8.83
C PRO A 339 -4.76 -1.94 -7.81
N SER A 340 -3.53 -1.57 -8.18
CA SER A 340 -2.30 -1.67 -7.37
C SER A 340 -1.09 -1.02 -8.08
N HIS A 341 0.12 -1.14 -7.51
CA HIS A 341 1.40 -0.88 -8.18
C HIS A 341 2.05 -2.12 -8.82
N GLY A 342 1.32 -3.23 -8.96
CA GLY A 342 1.79 -4.46 -9.61
C GLY A 342 2.56 -5.39 -8.67
N ILE A 343 3.32 -6.32 -9.25
CA ILE A 343 4.18 -7.26 -8.52
C ILE A 343 5.61 -6.76 -8.66
N SER A 344 6.24 -6.43 -7.54
CA SER A 344 7.51 -5.70 -7.51
C SER A 344 8.60 -6.46 -6.78
N ILE A 345 9.75 -6.64 -7.44
CA ILE A 345 11.03 -6.98 -6.79
C ILE A 345 11.73 -5.67 -6.44
N GLY A 346 11.91 -5.43 -5.14
CA GLY A 346 12.56 -4.27 -4.56
C GLY A 346 11.63 -3.33 -3.78
N SER A 347 12.09 -2.13 -3.42
CA SER A 347 13.33 -1.50 -3.89
C SER A 347 14.59 -2.13 -3.26
N LEU A 348 15.57 -2.51 -4.07
CA LEU A 348 16.77 -3.20 -3.63
C LEU A 348 18.00 -2.28 -3.57
N GLY A 349 18.87 -2.49 -2.59
CA GLY A 349 20.15 -1.79 -2.48
C GLY A 349 20.07 -0.38 -1.92
N ASN A 350 19.00 -0.06 -1.17
CA ASN A 350 18.84 1.24 -0.53
C ASN A 350 20.06 1.59 0.34
N HIS A 351 20.45 2.87 0.40
CA HIS A 351 21.62 3.34 1.14
C HIS A 351 22.92 2.59 0.79
N ASN A 352 23.11 2.28 -0.49
CA ASN A 352 24.30 1.59 -1.01
C ASN A 352 24.51 0.22 -0.34
N SER A 353 23.43 -0.48 0.01
CA SER A 353 23.48 -1.79 0.67
C SER A 353 23.57 -2.95 -0.31
N ARG A 354 24.01 -4.11 0.20
CA ARG A 354 23.93 -5.39 -0.53
C ARG A 354 22.48 -5.84 -0.59
N ALA A 355 22.02 -6.24 -1.77
CA ALA A 355 20.72 -6.87 -1.95
C ALA A 355 20.78 -8.09 -2.86
N CYS A 356 20.19 -9.18 -2.38
CA CYS A 356 20.21 -10.48 -3.05
C CYS A 356 18.80 -11.03 -3.17
N VAL A 357 18.38 -11.31 -4.41
CA VAL A 357 17.09 -11.96 -4.69
C VAL A 357 17.30 -12.98 -5.80
N SER A 358 16.82 -14.21 -5.62
CA SER A 358 16.97 -15.22 -6.66
C SER A 358 15.82 -16.22 -6.74
N ASN A 359 15.69 -16.87 -7.89
CA ASN A 359 14.69 -17.92 -8.13
C ASN A 359 13.25 -17.47 -7.78
N ILE A 360 12.77 -16.49 -8.54
CA ILE A 360 11.42 -15.93 -8.40
C ILE A 360 10.59 -16.33 -9.61
N THR A 361 9.45 -16.96 -9.39
CA THR A 361 8.49 -17.30 -10.45
C THR A 361 7.16 -16.64 -10.17
N VAL A 362 6.63 -15.91 -11.15
CA VAL A 362 5.29 -15.34 -11.14
C VAL A 362 4.57 -15.82 -12.38
N ARG A 363 3.44 -16.51 -12.20
CA ARG A 363 2.74 -17.12 -13.32
C ARG A 363 1.24 -17.24 -13.21
N ASP A 364 0.61 -17.50 -14.35
CA ASP A 364 -0.83 -17.79 -14.46
C ASP A 364 -1.70 -16.68 -13.85
N SER A 365 -1.29 -15.42 -13.97
CA SER A 365 -1.82 -14.31 -13.15
C SER A 365 -2.44 -13.19 -13.99
N VAL A 366 -3.30 -12.39 -13.37
CA VAL A 366 -3.95 -11.24 -13.99
C VAL A 366 -3.58 -9.97 -13.25
N ILE A 367 -3.09 -8.96 -13.96
CA ILE A 367 -2.81 -7.63 -13.41
C ILE A 367 -3.69 -6.62 -14.14
N LYS A 368 -4.50 -5.85 -13.41
CA LYS A 368 -5.52 -4.98 -14.00
C LYS A 368 -5.58 -3.60 -13.39
N ARG A 369 -5.68 -2.55 -14.21
CA ARG A 369 -5.83 -1.15 -13.78
C ARG A 369 -4.82 -0.77 -12.70
N SER A 370 -3.58 -1.21 -12.91
CA SER A 370 -2.46 -1.01 -11.99
C SER A 370 -1.43 -0.09 -12.63
N ASP A 371 -0.66 0.61 -11.78
CA ASP A 371 0.41 1.49 -12.24
C ASP A 371 1.53 0.71 -12.93
N ASN A 372 1.81 -0.52 -12.48
CA ASN A 372 2.78 -1.41 -13.10
C ASN A 372 2.23 -2.83 -13.20
N GLY A 373 2.79 -3.61 -14.11
CA GLY A 373 2.57 -5.05 -14.19
C GLY A 373 3.59 -5.76 -13.31
N VAL A 374 4.66 -6.23 -13.92
CA VAL A 374 5.80 -6.84 -13.23
C VAL A 374 6.99 -5.88 -13.24
N ARG A 375 7.59 -5.69 -12.06
CA ARG A 375 8.58 -4.62 -11.83
C ARG A 375 9.81 -5.11 -11.08
N ILE A 376 10.98 -4.68 -11.52
CA ILE A 376 12.23 -4.75 -10.76
C ILE A 376 12.73 -3.33 -10.51
N LYS A 377 12.89 -2.93 -9.25
CA LYS A 377 13.34 -1.59 -8.85
C LYS A 377 14.57 -1.68 -7.95
N THR A 378 15.67 -1.05 -8.34
CA THR A 378 16.92 -1.02 -7.55
C THR A 378 17.42 0.41 -7.41
N TRP A 379 17.95 0.73 -6.24
CA TRP A 379 18.58 2.02 -5.98
C TRP A 379 19.93 2.12 -6.67
N GLN A 380 20.24 3.29 -7.21
CA GLN A 380 21.62 3.61 -7.59
C GLN A 380 22.51 3.59 -6.35
N GLY A 381 23.73 3.08 -6.51
CA GLY A 381 24.71 2.96 -5.43
C GLY A 381 24.66 1.61 -4.71
N GLY A 382 23.54 0.89 -4.79
CA GLY A 382 23.40 -0.47 -4.26
C GLY A 382 24.33 -1.48 -4.94
N PHE A 383 24.43 -2.69 -4.38
CA PHE A 383 25.20 -3.78 -4.97
C PHE A 383 24.56 -5.14 -4.62
N GLY A 384 25.01 -6.21 -5.26
CA GLY A 384 24.44 -7.56 -5.13
C GLY A 384 23.83 -8.04 -6.45
N ALA A 385 22.84 -8.94 -6.40
CA ALA A 385 22.16 -9.46 -7.59
C ALA A 385 20.66 -9.73 -7.43
N VAL A 386 19.96 -9.62 -8.56
CA VAL A 386 18.66 -10.21 -8.85
C VAL A 386 18.84 -11.18 -10.02
N SER A 387 18.58 -12.47 -9.81
CA SER A 387 18.75 -13.46 -10.89
C SER A 387 17.75 -14.62 -10.86
N GLY A 388 17.51 -15.23 -12.02
CA GLY A 388 16.60 -16.37 -12.15
C GLY A 388 15.16 -15.97 -11.87
N VAL A 389 14.68 -14.93 -12.56
CA VAL A 389 13.30 -14.43 -12.41
C VAL A 389 12.49 -14.82 -13.64
N THR A 390 11.34 -15.45 -13.43
CA THR A 390 10.40 -15.82 -14.50
C THR A 390 9.06 -15.15 -14.27
N PHE A 391 8.62 -14.37 -15.25
CA PHE A 391 7.27 -13.86 -15.38
C PHE A 391 6.60 -14.56 -16.57
N SER A 392 5.62 -15.44 -16.32
CA SER A 392 5.04 -16.26 -17.38
C SER A 392 3.52 -16.39 -17.36
N ASN A 393 2.88 -16.43 -18.52
CA ASN A 393 1.41 -16.55 -18.63
C ASN A 393 0.68 -15.49 -17.78
N ILE A 394 0.96 -14.21 -18.06
CA ILE A 394 0.37 -13.07 -17.33
C ILE A 394 -0.52 -12.28 -18.28
N TYR A 395 -1.76 -12.03 -17.87
CA TYR A 395 -2.68 -11.17 -18.59
C TYR A 395 -2.71 -9.76 -17.98
N MET A 396 -2.47 -8.75 -18.81
CA MET A 396 -2.53 -7.33 -18.44
C MET A 396 -3.87 -6.73 -18.90
N ASP A 397 -4.58 -6.03 -18.02
CA ASP A 397 -5.81 -5.29 -18.34
C ASP A 397 -5.63 -3.81 -18.00
N ASN A 398 -5.40 -2.98 -19.01
CA ASN A 398 -5.21 -1.54 -18.86
C ASN A 398 -4.16 -1.18 -17.78
N VAL A 399 -2.98 -1.79 -17.88
CA VAL A 399 -1.85 -1.58 -16.95
C VAL A 399 -0.93 -0.48 -17.50
N LYS A 400 -0.49 0.44 -16.65
CA LYS A 400 0.27 1.61 -17.11
C LYS A 400 1.72 1.29 -17.52
N ASN A 401 2.47 0.58 -16.68
CA ASN A 401 3.82 0.10 -17.00
C ASN A 401 3.88 -1.43 -16.89
N PRO A 402 3.41 -2.20 -17.90
CA PRO A 402 3.38 -3.66 -17.87
C PRO A 402 4.71 -4.33 -17.49
N LEU A 403 5.82 -4.03 -18.18
CA LEU A 403 7.13 -4.61 -17.89
C LEU A 403 8.13 -3.49 -17.56
N ILE A 404 8.72 -3.52 -16.37
CA ILE A 404 9.68 -2.49 -15.97
C ILE A 404 10.89 -3.05 -15.20
N VAL A 405 12.07 -2.66 -15.63
CA VAL A 405 13.31 -2.71 -14.85
C VAL A 405 13.80 -1.28 -14.69
N ASP A 406 13.98 -0.83 -13.44
CA ASP A 406 14.45 0.51 -13.10
C ASP A 406 15.59 0.42 -12.09
N GLN A 407 16.83 0.53 -12.57
CA GLN A 407 18.02 0.64 -11.72
C GLN A 407 18.33 2.08 -11.29
N PHE A 408 17.46 3.04 -11.61
CA PHE A 408 17.60 4.47 -11.27
C PHE A 408 16.64 4.90 -10.15
N TYR A 409 16.14 3.95 -9.36
CA TYR A 409 15.13 4.22 -8.34
C TYR A 409 15.64 5.24 -7.31
N CYS A 410 14.84 6.28 -7.08
CA CYS A 410 15.21 7.44 -6.28
C CYS A 410 13.97 8.14 -5.70
N LEU A 411 14.10 8.73 -4.50
CA LEU A 411 13.00 9.47 -3.85
C LEU A 411 12.80 10.88 -4.43
N THR A 412 13.81 11.45 -5.07
CA THR A 412 13.78 12.82 -5.60
C THR A 412 13.83 12.81 -7.13
N LYS A 413 13.44 13.92 -7.77
CA LYS A 413 13.43 14.02 -9.24
C LYS A 413 14.83 14.10 -9.87
N GLY A 414 15.90 13.99 -9.07
CA GLY A 414 17.27 14.06 -9.54
C GLY A 414 18.22 13.43 -8.53
N CYS A 415 18.40 12.12 -8.63
CA CYS A 415 19.54 11.45 -8.01
C CYS A 415 20.77 11.60 -8.90
N ALA A 416 21.94 11.78 -8.29
CA ALA A 416 23.19 11.70 -9.00
C ALA A 416 23.43 10.24 -9.42
N ASN A 417 23.84 10.05 -10.68
CA ASN A 417 24.23 8.72 -11.14
C ASN A 417 25.39 8.20 -10.29
N GLN A 418 25.26 6.97 -9.82
CA GLN A 418 26.31 6.26 -9.09
C GLN A 418 26.85 5.09 -9.94
N THR A 419 28.08 4.67 -9.64
CA THR A 419 28.83 3.67 -10.42
C THR A 419 28.70 2.23 -9.89
N SER A 420 27.87 2.04 -8.87
CA SER A 420 27.42 0.73 -8.39
C SER A 420 25.91 0.62 -8.57
N ALA A 421 25.45 -0.58 -8.90
CA ALA A 421 24.05 -0.96 -8.88
C ALA A 421 23.94 -2.46 -8.58
N VAL A 422 22.75 -2.90 -8.16
CA VAL A 422 22.42 -4.33 -8.02
C VAL A 422 22.40 -4.95 -9.41
N PHE A 423 23.17 -6.01 -9.65
CA PHE A 423 23.23 -6.67 -10.96
C PHE A 423 21.92 -7.39 -11.25
N VAL A 424 21.34 -7.19 -12.43
CA VAL A 424 20.07 -7.83 -12.83
C VAL A 424 20.36 -8.76 -14.00
N SER A 425 20.19 -10.06 -13.80
CA SER A 425 20.44 -11.08 -14.83
C SER A 425 19.34 -12.13 -14.90
N ASP A 426 19.29 -12.86 -16.01
CA ASP A 426 18.48 -14.08 -16.15
C ASP A 426 16.99 -13.83 -15.85
N ILE A 427 16.41 -12.86 -16.56
CA ILE A 427 15.02 -12.46 -16.42
C ILE A 427 14.24 -12.94 -17.65
N LEU A 428 13.27 -13.82 -17.45
CA LEU A 428 12.40 -14.33 -18.50
C LEU A 428 11.02 -13.69 -18.42
N TYR A 429 10.61 -13.06 -19.53
CA TYR A 429 9.24 -12.63 -19.79
C TYR A 429 8.64 -13.53 -20.87
N SER A 430 7.67 -14.38 -20.53
CA SER A 430 7.12 -15.38 -21.45
C SER A 430 5.58 -15.37 -21.47
N ASN A 431 4.98 -15.35 -22.66
CA ASN A 431 3.51 -15.38 -22.81
C ASN A 431 2.81 -14.33 -21.94
N ILE A 432 3.22 -13.06 -22.10
CA ILE A 432 2.60 -11.92 -21.40
C ILE A 432 1.75 -11.16 -22.40
N LYS A 433 0.44 -11.12 -22.18
CA LYS A 433 -0.52 -10.60 -23.16
C LYS A 433 -1.49 -9.60 -22.55
N GLY A 434 -2.13 -8.79 -23.37
CA GLY A 434 -3.26 -7.98 -22.97
C GLY A 434 -3.10 -6.51 -23.33
N THR A 435 -3.55 -5.62 -22.44
CA THR A 435 -3.64 -4.19 -22.74
C THR A 435 -2.90 -3.29 -21.76
N TYR A 436 -2.41 -2.15 -22.28
CA TYR A 436 -1.71 -1.14 -21.51
C TYR A 436 -2.32 0.26 -21.67
N ASP A 437 -2.05 1.12 -20.69
CA ASP A 437 -2.43 2.52 -20.73
C ASP A 437 -1.40 3.34 -21.52
N VAL A 438 -1.84 4.00 -22.59
CA VAL A 438 -0.97 4.73 -23.55
C VAL A 438 -0.24 5.95 -22.98
N ARG A 439 -0.49 6.32 -21.72
CA ARG A 439 0.25 7.42 -21.04
C ARG A 439 1.72 7.09 -20.77
N SER A 440 2.14 5.83 -20.92
CA SER A 440 3.53 5.40 -20.82
C SER A 440 3.83 4.23 -21.76
N PRO A 441 5.10 4.04 -22.14
CA PRO A 441 5.53 2.85 -22.86
C PRO A 441 5.18 1.55 -22.13
N PRO A 442 4.78 0.49 -22.85
CA PRO A 442 4.43 -0.79 -22.23
C PRO A 442 5.63 -1.53 -21.63
N MET A 443 6.84 -1.21 -22.09
CA MET A 443 8.09 -1.87 -21.72
C MET A 443 9.16 -0.81 -21.45
N HIS A 444 9.82 -0.90 -20.28
CA HIS A 444 10.82 0.07 -19.86
C HIS A 444 11.97 -0.61 -19.10
N PHE A 445 13.11 -0.77 -19.75
CA PHE A 445 14.32 -1.40 -19.21
C PHE A 445 15.42 -0.35 -19.04
N ALA A 446 15.48 0.30 -17.88
CA ALA A 446 16.48 1.31 -17.55
C ALA A 446 17.56 0.73 -16.63
N CYS A 447 18.72 0.41 -17.22
CA CYS A 447 19.81 -0.26 -16.53
C CYS A 447 21.06 0.64 -16.35
N SER A 448 21.84 0.42 -15.31
CA SER A 448 23.01 1.22 -14.95
C SER A 448 24.12 1.10 -16.00
N ASP A 449 24.75 2.22 -16.39
CA ASP A 449 25.91 2.23 -17.30
C ASP A 449 27.06 1.34 -16.82
N SER A 450 27.29 1.30 -15.50
CA SER A 450 28.38 0.55 -14.87
C SER A 450 28.06 -0.92 -14.59
N VAL A 451 26.77 -1.24 -14.47
CA VAL A 451 26.26 -2.59 -14.17
C VAL A 451 25.01 -2.84 -15.05
N PRO A 452 25.20 -3.12 -16.35
CA PRO A 452 24.12 -3.38 -17.29
C PRO A 452 23.23 -4.55 -16.84
N CYS A 453 21.96 -4.55 -17.27
CA CYS A 453 21.13 -5.75 -17.16
C CYS A 453 21.50 -6.73 -18.27
N THR A 454 21.51 -8.03 -17.98
CA THR A 454 21.90 -9.07 -18.96
C THR A 454 20.95 -10.25 -18.98
N ASN A 455 20.92 -10.99 -20.09
CA ASN A 455 20.08 -12.16 -20.26
C ASN A 455 18.60 -11.87 -19.97
N LEU A 456 18.10 -10.73 -20.48
CA LEU A 456 16.67 -10.43 -20.53
C LEU A 456 16.06 -11.18 -21.72
N THR A 457 15.27 -12.22 -21.46
CA THR A 457 14.62 -13.00 -22.52
C THR A 457 13.17 -12.59 -22.65
N LEU A 458 12.73 -12.21 -23.86
CA LEU A 458 11.32 -11.97 -24.16
C LEU A 458 10.81 -13.01 -25.15
N SER A 459 9.68 -13.63 -24.82
CA SER A 459 9.02 -14.64 -25.66
C SER A 459 7.51 -14.48 -25.56
N GLU A 460 6.82 -14.48 -26.69
CA GLU A 460 5.35 -14.38 -26.80
C GLU A 460 4.75 -13.18 -26.03
N VAL A 461 5.39 -12.01 -26.10
CA VAL A 461 4.90 -10.77 -25.47
C VAL A 461 4.03 -9.97 -26.45
N GLU A 462 2.75 -9.79 -26.10
CA GLU A 462 1.76 -9.08 -26.92
C GLU A 462 0.95 -8.07 -26.09
N LEU A 463 1.36 -6.81 -26.13
CA LEU A 463 0.75 -5.71 -25.38
C LEU A 463 0.18 -4.68 -26.34
N LEU A 464 -1.15 -4.53 -26.29
CA LEU A 464 -1.91 -3.61 -27.14
C LEU A 464 -2.39 -2.40 -26.34
N PRO A 465 -2.55 -1.22 -26.95
CA PRO A 465 -3.15 -0.09 -26.25
C PRO A 465 -4.59 -0.45 -25.83
N ALA A 466 -4.96 -0.17 -24.58
CA ALA A 466 -6.34 -0.36 -24.12
C ALA A 466 -7.31 0.58 -24.86
N GLN A 467 -6.83 1.77 -25.20
CA GLN A 467 -7.51 2.78 -26.01
C GLN A 467 -6.46 3.57 -26.79
N GLY A 468 -6.83 4.07 -27.97
CA GLY A 468 -5.94 4.87 -28.83
C GLY A 468 -5.01 4.01 -29.68
N ASP A 469 -4.05 4.69 -30.33
CA ASP A 469 -3.08 4.06 -31.22
C ASP A 469 -1.89 3.49 -30.45
N VAL A 470 -1.20 2.52 -31.07
CA VAL A 470 0.00 1.89 -30.50
C VAL A 470 1.10 2.94 -30.31
N VAL A 471 1.61 3.07 -29.09
CA VAL A 471 2.83 3.84 -28.81
C VAL A 471 4.04 2.93 -29.11
N LEU A 472 4.86 3.34 -30.09
CA LEU A 472 5.95 2.51 -30.63
C LEU A 472 7.28 2.59 -29.86
N ASP A 473 7.34 3.19 -28.67
CA ASP A 473 8.61 3.45 -27.99
C ASP A 473 8.80 2.64 -26.69
N PRO A 474 8.98 1.30 -26.73
CA PRO A 474 9.69 0.62 -25.66
C PRO A 474 11.01 1.32 -25.34
N TYR A 475 11.30 1.48 -24.06
CA TYR A 475 12.55 2.10 -23.62
C TYR A 475 13.54 1.02 -23.19
N CYS A 476 14.76 1.08 -23.73
CA CYS A 476 15.87 0.26 -23.26
C CYS A 476 17.10 1.16 -23.09
N TRP A 477 17.77 1.02 -21.96
CA TRP A 477 19.05 1.66 -21.69
C TRP A 477 19.97 0.67 -21.00
N ASN A 478 21.10 0.38 -21.65
CA ASN A 478 22.10 -0.59 -21.19
C ASN A 478 21.52 -1.96 -20.78
N ALA A 479 20.52 -2.42 -21.53
CA ALA A 479 19.79 -3.66 -21.30
C ALA A 479 20.11 -4.66 -22.41
N TYR A 480 20.59 -5.85 -22.01
CA TYR A 480 21.06 -6.88 -22.92
C TYR A 480 20.23 -8.14 -22.81
N GLY A 481 19.93 -8.76 -23.95
CA GLY A 481 19.17 -10.00 -24.00
C GLY A 481 18.65 -10.30 -25.39
N ASP A 482 17.72 -11.26 -25.46
CA ASP A 482 17.31 -11.88 -26.70
C ASP A 482 15.77 -11.91 -26.83
N LEU A 483 15.29 -11.69 -28.05
CA LEU A 483 13.89 -11.88 -28.42
C LEU A 483 13.74 -13.28 -29.03
N GLN A 484 13.11 -14.21 -28.30
CA GLN A 484 12.85 -15.57 -28.82
C GLN A 484 11.71 -15.59 -29.84
N THR A 485 10.78 -14.66 -29.74
CA THR A 485 9.72 -14.42 -30.72
C THR A 485 9.58 -12.92 -30.98
N LEU A 486 8.89 -12.56 -32.06
CA LEU A 486 8.47 -11.16 -32.25
C LEU A 486 7.58 -10.72 -31.07
N THR A 487 7.75 -9.46 -30.66
CA THR A 487 6.96 -8.81 -29.61
C THR A 487 6.06 -7.74 -30.20
N ILE A 488 4.94 -7.45 -29.51
CA ILE A 488 4.09 -6.31 -29.81
C ILE A 488 4.01 -5.43 -28.55
N PRO A 489 4.42 -4.15 -28.62
CA PRO A 489 5.19 -3.54 -29.72
C PRO A 489 6.59 -4.18 -29.90
N PRO A 490 7.24 -4.00 -31.07
CA PRO A 490 8.60 -4.47 -31.29
C PRO A 490 9.61 -3.80 -30.35
N VAL A 491 10.55 -4.56 -29.78
CA VAL A 491 11.59 -4.04 -28.86
C VAL A 491 12.95 -4.04 -29.56
N SER A 492 13.17 -3.10 -30.49
CA SER A 492 14.44 -3.02 -31.22
C SER A 492 15.59 -2.39 -30.42
N CYS A 493 15.31 -1.86 -29.22
CA CYS A 493 16.29 -1.20 -28.36
C CYS A 493 17.09 -2.17 -27.47
N LEU A 494 16.69 -3.44 -27.38
CA LEU A 494 17.39 -4.44 -26.59
C LEU A 494 18.71 -4.81 -27.27
N LEU A 495 19.80 -4.82 -26.52
CA LEU A 495 21.13 -5.09 -27.07
C LEU A 495 21.46 -6.58 -27.02
N GLU A 496 22.09 -7.10 -28.07
CA GLU A 496 22.55 -8.50 -28.10
C GLU A 496 23.94 -8.67 -27.47
N GLY A 497 24.23 -9.87 -26.99
CA GLY A 497 25.55 -10.28 -26.52
C GLY A 497 25.87 -9.90 -25.06
N ILE A 498 27.15 -10.01 -24.70
CA ILE A 498 27.64 -9.75 -23.34
C ILE A 498 28.28 -8.35 -23.29
N PRO A 499 27.88 -7.48 -22.35
CA PRO A 499 28.49 -6.16 -22.19
C PRO A 499 29.99 -6.24 -21.91
N ASN A 500 30.78 -5.43 -22.63
CA ASN A 500 32.24 -5.33 -22.44
C ASN A 500 32.64 -4.93 -21.00
N SER A 501 31.75 -4.25 -20.27
CA SER A 501 31.96 -3.84 -18.88
C SER A 501 31.99 -5.02 -17.89
N LEU A 502 31.36 -6.15 -18.23
CA LEU A 502 31.29 -7.35 -17.39
C LEU A 502 32.44 -8.33 -17.63
N LEU A 503 33.04 -8.33 -18.82
CA LEU A 503 34.17 -9.21 -19.18
C LEU A 503 35.45 -8.97 -18.36
N LYS A 504 35.47 -7.97 -17.46
CA LYS A 504 36.65 -7.52 -16.70
C LYS A 504 36.47 -7.54 -15.19
N LYS A 505 35.35 -8.05 -14.66
CA LYS A 505 35.06 -8.03 -13.22
C LYS A 505 34.68 -9.42 -12.72
N ASP A 506 35.50 -9.99 -11.83
CA ASP A 506 35.05 -11.02 -10.89
C ASP A 506 34.10 -10.33 -9.90
N MET A 507 32.80 -10.60 -10.02
CA MET A 507 31.80 -9.96 -9.19
C MET A 507 31.16 -11.00 -8.27
N ASP A 508 31.44 -10.89 -6.96
CA ASP A 508 30.68 -11.56 -5.91
C ASP A 508 29.36 -10.82 -5.74
N TYR A 509 28.32 -11.31 -6.42
CA TYR A 509 27.01 -10.68 -6.40
C TYR A 509 26.20 -11.15 -5.19
N CYS A 510 26.00 -12.45 -5.09
CA CYS A 510 25.24 -13.20 -4.09
C CYS A 510 25.75 -14.65 -4.20
#